data_AF-A0A9D3ZI93-F1
#
_entry.id   AF-A0A9D3ZI93-F1
#
_cell.length_a   1.000
_cell.length_b   1.000
_cell.length_c   1.000
_cell.angle_alpha   90.00
_cell.angle_beta   90.00
_cell.angle_gamma   90.00
#
_symmetry.space_group_name_H-M   'P 1'
#
loop_
_entity.id
_entity.type
_entity.pdbx_description
1 polymer ?
#
loop_
_entity_poly.entity_id
_entity_poly.type
_entity_poly.pdbx_seq_one_letter_code
_entity_poly.pdbx_strand_id
1 'polypeptide(L)'
;MGFIVEGDESGDVVLEPPPNFSMVEEGIFRSSFPRPCNFAFLKTLNLRSIIYLCPEPYPEENLEFLRSHKIRLFQFGIEGKTEPSLASLKDAIRGALKILIDVRNHPVLIHCKRGKHRTGCLVGCLRKLQNWCLSSVFEEYQHFAGMKSRSADLRFIETFDIVCLRQCLHSIIYQYQGYGSKKRRLLYGEECTETPNNFDMNEESAHNINGRNSHFSLMV
;
A
#
# COMPACT_ATOMS: atom_id res chain seq x y z
N MET A 1 -62.09 10.32 20.83
CA MET A 1 -60.77 9.86 21.32
C MET A 1 -59.81 9.97 20.15
N GLY A 2 -59.02 11.05 20.11
CA GLY A 2 -58.05 11.29 19.04
C GLY A 2 -56.81 10.44 19.27
N PHE A 3 -56.39 9.71 18.22
CA PHE A 3 -55.12 8.99 18.19
C PHE A 3 -53.97 9.99 18.12
N ILE A 4 -53.08 9.94 19.10
CA ILE A 4 -51.78 10.59 19.05
C ILE A 4 -50.93 9.74 18.11
N VAL A 5 -50.56 10.30 16.95
CA VAL A 5 -49.50 9.77 16.11
C VAL A 5 -48.21 10.34 16.67
N GLU A 6 -47.45 9.52 17.40
CA GLU A 6 -46.05 9.82 17.68
C GLU A 6 -45.30 9.77 16.35
N GLY A 7 -44.76 10.90 15.93
CA GLY A 7 -43.95 11.01 14.74
C GLY A 7 -42.62 10.31 14.97
N ASP A 8 -42.45 9.14 14.37
CA ASP A 8 -41.13 8.60 14.07
C ASP A 8 -40.45 9.57 13.10
N GLU A 9 -39.56 10.42 13.60
CA GLU A 9 -38.55 11.10 12.78
C GLU A 9 -37.51 10.07 12.31
N SER A 10 -37.94 9.09 11.51
CA SER A 10 -37.03 8.38 10.63
C SER A 10 -36.71 9.31 9.45
N GLY A 11 -35.89 10.32 9.71
CA GLY A 11 -35.24 11.08 8.65
C GLY A 11 -34.43 10.09 7.82
N ASP A 12 -34.94 9.75 6.64
CA ASP A 12 -34.30 8.82 5.70
C ASP A 12 -32.95 9.42 5.29
N VAL A 13 -31.88 9.08 6.02
CA VAL A 13 -30.55 9.60 5.76
C VAL A 13 -30.09 8.95 4.47
N VAL A 14 -30.21 9.68 3.36
CA VAL A 14 -29.77 9.21 2.04
C VAL A 14 -28.29 8.83 2.13
N LEU A 15 -28.02 7.52 2.07
CA LEU A 15 -26.67 6.99 2.15
C LEU A 15 -26.02 7.07 0.78
N GLU A 16 -25.25 8.12 0.55
CA GLU A 16 -24.54 8.29 -0.72
C GLU A 16 -23.13 7.66 -0.67
N PRO A 17 -22.87 6.60 -1.47
CA PRO A 17 -21.52 6.07 -1.58
C PRO A 17 -20.60 7.09 -2.26
N PRO A 18 -19.29 7.10 -1.93
CA PRO A 18 -18.34 7.92 -2.65
C PRO A 18 -18.35 7.59 -4.15
N PRO A 19 -18.02 8.54 -5.04
CA PRO A 19 -17.99 8.27 -6.47
C PRO A 19 -17.06 7.11 -6.80
N ASN A 20 -17.40 6.29 -7.81
CA ASN A 20 -16.59 5.14 -8.22
C ASN A 20 -16.35 4.11 -7.08
N PHE A 21 -17.29 4.03 -6.12
CA PHE A 21 -17.27 3.03 -5.06
C PHE A 21 -17.63 1.65 -5.61
N SER A 22 -16.90 0.62 -5.18
CA SER A 22 -17.22 -0.78 -5.46
C SER A 22 -16.57 -1.67 -4.40
N MET A 23 -17.16 -2.85 -4.17
CA MET A 23 -16.47 -3.95 -3.51
C MET A 23 -15.47 -4.56 -4.51
N VAL A 24 -14.25 -4.83 -4.04
CA VAL A 24 -13.23 -5.56 -4.81
C VAL A 24 -13.26 -7.02 -4.39
N GLU A 25 -13.23 -7.25 -3.08
CA GLU A 25 -13.29 -8.57 -2.45
C GLU A 25 -14.03 -8.41 -1.12
N GLU A 26 -14.41 -9.51 -0.48
CA GLU A 26 -14.99 -9.46 0.86
C GLU A 26 -14.08 -8.69 1.83
N GLY A 27 -14.59 -7.59 2.38
CA GLY A 27 -13.85 -6.70 3.28
C GLY A 27 -12.80 -5.81 2.59
N ILE A 28 -12.69 -5.80 1.26
CA ILE A 28 -11.85 -4.87 0.49
C ILE A 28 -12.75 -4.02 -0.42
N PHE A 29 -12.74 -2.71 -0.18
CA PHE A 29 -13.50 -1.74 -0.94
C PHE A 29 -12.57 -0.80 -1.72
N ARG A 30 -13.07 -0.27 -2.83
CA ARG A 30 -12.41 0.78 -3.61
C ARG A 30 -13.32 1.98 -3.77
N SER A 31 -12.77 3.20 -3.85
CA SER A 31 -13.54 4.39 -4.19
C SER A 31 -12.71 5.56 -4.74
N SER A 32 -13.40 6.61 -5.17
CA SER A 32 -12.82 7.95 -5.27
C SER A 32 -12.64 8.57 -3.89
N PHE A 33 -12.09 9.78 -3.84
CA PHE A 33 -11.88 10.51 -2.61
C PHE A 33 -13.22 10.73 -1.86
N PRO A 34 -13.36 10.23 -0.61
CA PRO A 34 -14.59 10.42 0.16
C PRO A 34 -14.79 11.88 0.56
N ARG A 35 -16.02 12.36 0.44
CA ARG A 35 -16.45 13.69 0.90
C ARG A 35 -17.30 13.55 2.18
N PRO A 36 -17.50 14.63 2.94
CA PRO A 36 -18.34 14.61 4.15
C PRO A 36 -19.74 14.04 3.93
N CYS A 37 -20.37 14.30 2.78
CA CYS A 37 -21.68 13.72 2.44
C CYS A 37 -21.66 12.18 2.38
N ASN A 38 -20.51 11.57 2.13
CA ASN A 38 -20.36 10.11 2.05
C ASN A 38 -20.08 9.46 3.41
N PHE A 39 -19.84 10.24 4.47
CA PHE A 39 -19.43 9.69 5.76
C PHE A 39 -20.54 8.84 6.38
N ALA A 40 -21.81 9.20 6.21
CA ALA A 40 -22.93 8.39 6.65
C ALA A 40 -22.89 6.98 6.03
N PHE A 41 -22.62 6.88 4.72
CA PHE A 41 -22.42 5.60 4.05
C PHE A 41 -21.17 4.87 4.53
N LEU A 42 -20.03 5.56 4.69
CA LEU A 42 -18.79 4.92 5.16
C LEU A 42 -18.90 4.33 6.56
N LYS A 43 -19.76 4.90 7.42
CA LYS A 43 -20.05 4.34 8.74
C LYS A 43 -20.67 2.94 8.65
N THR A 44 -21.53 2.68 7.66
CA THR A 44 -22.21 1.38 7.54
C THR A 44 -21.25 0.25 7.17
N LEU A 45 -20.11 0.59 6.54
CA LEU A 45 -19.08 -0.38 6.17
C LEU A 45 -18.22 -0.85 7.35
N ASN A 46 -18.30 -0.19 8.51
CA ASN A 46 -17.49 -0.48 9.70
C ASN A 46 -16.00 -0.65 9.37
N LEU A 47 -15.46 0.28 8.58
CA LEU A 47 -14.07 0.25 8.13
C LEU A 47 -13.11 0.24 9.33
N ARG A 48 -12.05 -0.55 9.22
CA ARG A 48 -10.96 -0.58 10.20
C ARG A 48 -9.75 0.20 9.71
N SER A 49 -9.55 0.24 8.40
CA SER A 49 -8.45 0.98 7.80
C SER A 49 -8.80 1.60 6.45
N ILE A 50 -8.05 2.64 6.09
CA ILE A 50 -8.10 3.28 4.78
C ILE A 50 -6.69 3.33 4.20
N ILE A 51 -6.58 2.95 2.92
CA ILE A 51 -5.36 3.11 2.12
C ILE A 51 -5.56 4.30 1.20
N TYR A 52 -4.76 5.34 1.42
CA TYR A 52 -4.78 6.57 0.66
C TYR A 52 -3.53 6.68 -0.22
N LEU A 53 -3.73 6.70 -1.53
CA LEU A 53 -2.65 6.57 -2.52
C LEU A 53 -2.13 7.91 -3.07
N CYS A 54 -2.42 9.04 -2.43
CA CYS A 54 -1.95 10.35 -2.92
C CYS A 54 -0.93 11.00 -1.97
N PRO A 55 0.02 11.78 -2.51
CA PRO A 55 1.04 12.46 -1.71
C PRO A 55 0.48 13.67 -0.94
N GLU A 56 -0.62 14.26 -1.39
CA GLU A 56 -1.22 15.42 -0.73
C GLU A 56 -1.69 15.06 0.69
N PRO A 57 -1.58 15.97 1.67
CA PRO A 57 -2.04 15.70 3.03
C PRO A 57 -3.55 15.39 3.06
N TYR A 58 -3.96 14.54 4.00
CA TYR A 58 -5.37 14.21 4.20
C TYR A 58 -6.10 15.41 4.81
N PRO A 59 -7.29 15.82 4.31
CA PRO A 59 -8.07 16.93 4.86
C PRO A 59 -8.46 16.69 6.32
N GLU A 60 -8.48 17.76 7.12
CA GLU A 60 -8.73 17.66 8.56
C GLU A 60 -10.12 17.10 8.89
N GLU A 61 -11.15 17.48 8.13
CA GLU A 61 -12.52 16.93 8.30
C GLU A 61 -12.54 15.41 8.16
N ASN A 62 -11.82 14.87 7.17
CA ASN A 62 -11.72 13.44 6.98
C ASN A 62 -10.84 12.77 8.07
N LEU A 63 -9.80 13.46 8.57
CA LEU A 63 -9.00 12.98 9.70
C LEU A 63 -9.81 12.90 10.99
N GLU A 64 -10.68 13.87 11.26
CA GLU A 64 -11.58 13.85 12.40
C GLU A 64 -12.59 12.69 12.32
N PHE A 65 -13.13 12.44 11.12
CA PHE A 65 -13.94 11.25 10.87
C PHE A 65 -13.18 9.94 11.16
N LEU A 66 -11.93 9.82 10.69
CA LEU A 66 -11.08 8.66 10.95
C LEU A 66 -10.82 8.47 12.46
N ARG A 67 -10.49 9.55 13.17
CA ARG A 67 -10.21 9.52 14.62
C ARG A 67 -11.45 9.10 15.43
N SER A 68 -12.61 9.68 15.13
CA SER A 68 -13.86 9.37 15.83
C SER A 68 -14.30 7.91 15.65
N HIS A 69 -14.03 7.32 14.49
CA HIS A 69 -14.38 5.92 14.18
C HIS A 69 -13.23 4.94 14.40
N LYS A 70 -12.09 5.40 14.95
CA LYS A 70 -10.88 4.61 15.21
C LYS A 70 -10.34 3.89 13.97
N ILE A 71 -10.45 4.53 12.81
CA ILE A 71 -10.01 4.02 11.53
C ILE A 71 -8.55 4.37 11.31
N ARG A 72 -7.73 3.38 10.95
CA ARG A 72 -6.29 3.58 10.70
C ARG A 72 -6.05 4.06 9.27
N LEU A 73 -5.32 5.16 9.09
CA LEU A 73 -4.94 5.66 7.78
C LEU A 73 -3.53 5.17 7.40
N PHE A 74 -3.42 4.55 6.22
CA PHE A 74 -2.15 4.20 5.60
C PHE A 74 -1.98 5.04 4.33
N GLN A 75 -1.00 5.95 4.35
CA GLN A 75 -0.74 6.84 3.22
C GLN A 75 0.47 6.37 2.41
N PHE A 76 0.28 6.20 1.11
CA PHE A 76 1.34 5.89 0.15
C PHE A 76 1.32 6.96 -0.94
N GLY A 77 2.26 7.90 -0.87
CA GLY A 77 2.30 9.05 -1.77
C GLY A 77 2.77 8.67 -3.17
N ILE A 78 1.83 8.44 -4.10
CA ILE A 78 2.15 8.22 -5.51
C ILE A 78 1.91 9.52 -6.30
N GLU A 79 3.00 10.13 -6.77
CA GLU A 79 2.97 11.31 -7.62
C GLU A 79 2.21 11.03 -8.94
N GLY A 80 1.37 11.99 -9.34
CA GLY A 80 0.47 11.83 -10.48
C GLY A 80 0.77 12.69 -11.71
N LYS A 81 1.79 13.55 -11.65
CA LYS A 81 2.06 14.60 -12.66
C LYS A 81 3.47 14.52 -13.27
N THR A 82 4.47 14.32 -12.43
CA THR A 82 5.84 13.93 -12.79
C THR A 82 5.84 12.41 -12.85
N GLU A 83 6.37 11.81 -13.92
CA GLU A 83 6.55 10.36 -13.99
C GLU A 83 7.30 9.92 -12.72
N PRO A 84 6.62 9.30 -11.72
CA PRO A 84 7.33 8.82 -10.56
C PRO A 84 8.36 7.83 -11.08
N SER A 85 9.57 7.85 -10.54
CA SER A 85 10.54 6.82 -10.88
C SER A 85 9.84 5.48 -10.67
N LEU A 86 9.84 4.63 -11.69
CA LEU A 86 9.05 3.39 -11.70
C LEU A 86 9.28 2.55 -10.43
N ALA A 87 10.49 2.65 -9.85
CA ALA A 87 10.86 2.09 -8.55
C ALA A 87 9.99 2.60 -7.38
N SER A 88 9.84 3.92 -7.21
CA SER A 88 9.04 4.51 -6.12
C SER A 88 7.57 4.08 -6.19
N LEU A 89 7.01 4.01 -7.40
CA LEU A 89 5.65 3.51 -7.61
C LEU A 89 5.53 2.03 -7.24
N LYS A 90 6.49 1.20 -7.66
CA LYS A 90 6.54 -0.23 -7.30
C LYS A 90 6.60 -0.41 -5.79
N ASP A 91 7.42 0.37 -5.09
CA ASP A 91 7.56 0.29 -3.63
C ASP A 91 6.29 0.72 -2.89
N ALA A 92 5.67 1.82 -3.32
CA ALA A 92 4.40 2.28 -2.76
C ALA A 92 3.29 1.25 -2.93
N ILE A 93 3.16 0.67 -4.13
CA ILE A 93 2.17 -0.38 -4.43
C ILE A 93 2.48 -1.66 -3.64
N ARG A 94 3.75 -2.07 -3.55
CA ARG A 94 4.19 -3.22 -2.75
C ARG A 94 3.85 -3.03 -1.27
N GLY A 95 4.11 -1.85 -0.71
CA GLY A 95 3.74 -1.49 0.66
C GLY A 95 2.23 -1.54 0.88
N ALA A 96 1.45 -0.95 -0.02
CA ALA A 96 0.00 -0.97 0.05
C ALA A 96 -0.58 -2.39 -0.06
N LEU A 97 -0.02 -3.23 -0.94
CA LEU A 97 -0.46 -4.61 -1.10
C LEU A 97 -0.20 -5.45 0.15
N LYS A 98 0.94 -5.23 0.83
CA LYS A 98 1.23 -5.87 2.12
C LYS A 98 0.16 -5.56 3.17
N ILE A 99 -0.36 -4.33 3.21
CA ILE A 99 -1.46 -3.94 4.10
C ILE A 99 -2.77 -4.64 3.70
N LEU A 100 -3.05 -4.76 2.39
CA LEU A 100 -4.25 -5.42 1.86
C LEU A 100 -4.29 -6.93 2.08
N ILE A 101 -3.15 -7.61 2.18
CA ILE A 101 -3.11 -9.06 2.43
C ILE A 101 -3.30 -9.36 3.92
N ASP A 102 -3.02 -8.41 4.80
CA ASP A 102 -3.16 -8.57 6.24
C ASP A 102 -4.62 -8.40 6.68
N VAL A 103 -5.31 -9.54 6.84
CA VAL A 103 -6.71 -9.66 7.29
C VAL A 103 -7.04 -8.85 8.55
N ARG A 104 -6.06 -8.53 9.40
CA ARG A 104 -6.27 -7.74 10.62
C ARG A 104 -6.64 -6.29 10.33
N ASN A 105 -6.35 -5.80 9.12
CA ASN A 105 -6.68 -4.45 8.68
C ASN A 105 -8.09 -4.34 8.05
N HIS A 106 -8.79 -5.46 7.84
CA HIS A 106 -10.10 -5.49 7.20
C HIS A 106 -11.22 -5.16 8.20
N PRO A 107 -12.33 -4.53 7.75
CA PRO A 107 -12.56 -4.07 6.38
C PRO A 107 -11.73 -2.83 5.98
N VAL A 108 -11.22 -2.80 4.75
CA VAL A 108 -10.31 -1.77 4.24
C VAL A 108 -10.90 -1.03 3.04
N LEU A 109 -10.77 0.29 3.00
CA LEU A 109 -11.12 1.12 1.85
C LEU A 109 -9.87 1.64 1.14
N ILE A 110 -9.74 1.36 -0.15
CA ILE A 110 -8.68 1.89 -1.00
C ILE A 110 -9.22 3.09 -1.77
N HIS A 111 -8.55 4.23 -1.68
CA HIS A 111 -8.89 5.35 -2.53
C HIS A 111 -7.69 6.19 -2.97
N CYS A 112 -7.90 6.91 -4.05
CA CYS A 112 -7.04 8.01 -4.46
C CYS A 112 -7.93 9.24 -4.71
N LYS A 113 -7.54 10.16 -5.61
CA LYS A 113 -8.38 11.30 -5.97
C LYS A 113 -9.69 10.89 -6.67
N ARG A 114 -9.62 9.94 -7.61
CA ARG A 114 -10.76 9.54 -8.47
C ARG A 114 -11.02 8.03 -8.50
N GLY A 115 -10.27 7.24 -7.74
CA GLY A 115 -10.42 5.78 -7.71
C GLY A 115 -10.09 5.05 -9.03
N LYS A 116 -9.36 5.69 -9.95
CA LYS A 116 -9.09 5.19 -11.32
C LYS A 116 -7.69 4.61 -11.46
N HIS A 117 -6.68 5.45 -11.65
CA HIS A 117 -5.31 5.07 -11.99
C HIS A 117 -4.60 4.32 -10.86
N ARG A 118 -4.20 5.04 -9.80
CA ARG A 118 -3.44 4.48 -8.66
C ARG A 118 -4.18 3.34 -7.95
N THR A 119 -5.47 3.55 -7.67
CA THR A 119 -6.34 2.51 -7.10
C THR A 119 -6.48 1.32 -8.04
N GLY A 120 -6.62 1.57 -9.35
CA GLY A 120 -6.70 0.52 -10.36
C GLY A 120 -5.41 -0.29 -10.49
N CYS A 121 -4.23 0.34 -10.41
CA CYS A 121 -2.96 -0.37 -10.39
C CYS A 121 -2.85 -1.29 -9.17
N LEU A 122 -3.18 -0.77 -7.97
CA LEU A 122 -3.14 -1.59 -6.75
C LEU A 122 -4.11 -2.77 -6.80
N VAL A 123 -5.35 -2.53 -7.22
CA VAL A 123 -6.36 -3.59 -7.38
C VAL A 123 -5.93 -4.59 -8.47
N GLY A 124 -5.36 -4.12 -9.58
CA GLY A 124 -4.85 -5.00 -10.62
C GLY A 124 -3.69 -5.89 -10.15
N CYS A 125 -2.78 -5.34 -9.34
CA CYS A 125 -1.73 -6.13 -8.68
C CYS A 125 -2.31 -7.16 -7.70
N LEU A 126 -3.37 -6.81 -6.96
CA LEU A 126 -4.09 -7.76 -6.10
C LEU A 126 -4.72 -8.89 -6.93
N ARG A 127 -5.38 -8.60 -8.06
CA ARG A 127 -5.94 -9.63 -8.95
C ARG A 127 -4.88 -10.54 -9.54
N LYS A 128 -3.71 -10.00 -9.91
CA LYS A 128 -2.55 -10.82 -10.30
C LYS A 128 -2.12 -11.77 -9.18
N LEU A 129 -2.09 -11.30 -7.93
CA LEU A 129 -1.79 -12.16 -6.78
C LEU A 129 -2.86 -13.25 -6.57
N GLN A 130 -4.12 -12.97 -6.91
CA GLN A 130 -5.23 -13.93 -6.93
C GLN A 130 -5.22 -14.85 -8.16
N ASN A 131 -4.15 -14.85 -8.97
CA ASN A 131 -4.00 -15.64 -10.20
C ASN A 131 -5.06 -15.38 -11.29
N TRP A 132 -5.63 -14.17 -11.35
CA TRP A 132 -6.48 -13.79 -12.48
C TRP A 132 -5.67 -13.67 -13.78
N CYS A 133 -6.28 -13.99 -14.93
CA CYS A 133 -5.63 -13.76 -16.21
C CYS A 133 -5.53 -12.26 -16.51
N LEU A 134 -4.45 -11.84 -17.19
CA LEU A 134 -4.19 -10.42 -17.44
C LEU A 134 -5.33 -9.72 -18.18
N SER A 135 -6.01 -10.42 -19.10
CA SER A 135 -7.16 -9.90 -19.83
C SER A 135 -8.30 -9.46 -18.90
N SER A 136 -8.68 -10.31 -17.93
CA SER A 136 -9.72 -9.96 -16.95
C SER A 136 -9.28 -8.84 -16.01
N VAL A 137 -7.99 -8.79 -15.65
CA VAL A 137 -7.43 -7.69 -14.84
C VAL A 137 -7.53 -6.36 -15.60
N PHE A 138 -7.18 -6.36 -16.88
CA PHE A 138 -7.25 -5.17 -17.72
C PHE A 138 -8.68 -4.72 -17.95
N GLU A 139 -9.61 -5.65 -18.15
CA GLU A 139 -11.03 -5.35 -18.27
C GLU A 139 -11.59 -4.68 -17.01
N GLU A 140 -11.30 -5.22 -15.81
CA GLU A 140 -11.71 -4.62 -14.54
C GLU A 140 -11.12 -3.21 -14.39
N TYR A 141 -9.82 -3.05 -14.69
CA TYR A 141 -9.17 -1.74 -14.65
C TYR A 141 -9.85 -0.74 -15.61
N GLN A 142 -10.08 -1.15 -16.87
CA GLN A 142 -10.67 -0.31 -17.90
C GLN A 142 -12.12 0.06 -17.56
N HIS A 143 -12.89 -0.85 -16.97
CA HIS A 143 -14.24 -0.59 -16.48
C HIS A 143 -14.27 0.59 -15.51
N PHE A 144 -13.42 0.58 -14.49
CA PHE A 144 -13.36 1.68 -13.51
C PHE A 144 -12.68 2.94 -14.04
N ALA A 145 -11.66 2.81 -14.89
CA ALA A 145 -10.96 3.95 -15.49
C ALA A 145 -11.85 4.69 -16.51
N GLY A 146 -12.69 3.96 -17.24
CA GLY A 146 -13.51 4.45 -18.34
C GLY A 146 -12.66 5.08 -19.44
N MET A 147 -13.15 6.17 -20.04
CA MET A 147 -12.44 6.93 -21.09
C MET A 147 -11.08 7.50 -20.67
N LYS A 148 -10.72 7.42 -19.39
CA LYS A 148 -9.43 7.90 -18.87
C LYS A 148 -8.46 6.76 -18.55
N SER A 149 -8.67 5.58 -19.12
CA SER A 149 -7.72 4.47 -19.09
C SER A 149 -6.35 4.90 -19.63
N ARG A 150 -5.27 4.47 -18.98
CA ARG A 150 -3.89 4.77 -19.38
C ARG A 150 -3.15 3.49 -19.73
N SER A 151 -2.50 3.46 -20.89
CA SER A 151 -1.65 2.33 -21.28
C SER A 151 -0.44 2.15 -20.36
N ALA A 152 0.04 3.22 -19.73
CA ALA A 152 1.11 3.16 -18.73
C ALA A 152 0.71 2.32 -17.50
N ASP A 153 -0.53 2.47 -17.02
CA ASP A 153 -1.04 1.70 -15.87
C ASP A 153 -1.19 0.22 -16.24
N LEU A 154 -1.65 -0.10 -17.45
CA LEU A 154 -1.75 -1.48 -17.94
C LEU A 154 -0.38 -2.15 -18.04
N ARG A 155 0.60 -1.46 -18.64
CA ARG A 155 2.00 -1.92 -18.70
C ARG A 155 2.61 -2.09 -17.30
N PHE A 156 2.27 -1.22 -16.36
CA PHE A 156 2.69 -1.36 -14.97
C PHE A 156 2.14 -2.65 -14.35
N ILE A 157 0.83 -2.90 -14.48
CA ILE A 157 0.20 -4.12 -13.94
C ILE A 157 0.83 -5.37 -14.56
N GLU A 158 1.08 -5.36 -15.87
CA GLU A 158 1.73 -6.45 -16.59
C GLU A 158 3.14 -6.75 -16.05
N THR A 159 3.97 -5.72 -15.92
CA THR A 159 5.39 -5.82 -15.52
C THR A 159 5.62 -5.94 -14.01
N PHE A 160 4.57 -5.75 -13.19
CA PHE A 160 4.69 -5.86 -11.74
C PHE A 160 4.98 -7.30 -11.30
N ASP A 161 6.12 -7.53 -10.64
CA ASP A 161 6.49 -8.85 -10.18
C ASP A 161 5.79 -9.19 -8.85
N ILE A 162 5.00 -10.27 -8.87
CA ILE A 162 4.28 -10.80 -7.70
C ILE A 162 5.07 -11.88 -6.96
N VAL A 163 6.15 -12.41 -7.53
CA VAL A 163 6.92 -13.53 -6.98
C VAL A 163 7.53 -13.15 -5.63
N CYS A 164 8.13 -11.96 -5.53
CA CYS A 164 8.72 -11.47 -4.28
C CYS A 164 7.69 -11.38 -3.16
N LEU A 165 6.44 -11.02 -3.47
CA LEU A 165 5.36 -10.96 -2.48
C LEU A 165 4.91 -12.36 -2.03
N ARG A 166 4.83 -13.33 -2.94
CA ARG A 166 4.55 -14.73 -2.58
C ARG A 166 5.64 -15.28 -1.65
N GLN A 167 6.91 -15.01 -1.93
CA GLN A 167 8.01 -15.42 -1.06
C GLN A 167 7.92 -14.80 0.34
N CYS A 168 7.58 -13.49 0.44
CA CYS A 168 7.32 -12.85 1.73
C CYS A 168 6.16 -13.52 2.50
N LEU A 169 5.07 -13.86 1.83
CA LEU A 169 3.92 -14.52 2.47
C LEU A 169 4.25 -15.94 2.91
N HIS A 170 4.97 -16.70 2.08
CA HIS A 170 5.43 -18.04 2.44
C HIS A 170 6.36 -17.97 3.67
N SER A 171 7.31 -17.03 3.72
CA SER A 171 8.16 -16.82 4.91
C SER A 171 7.34 -16.56 6.17
N ILE A 172 6.31 -15.71 6.09
CA ILE A 172 5.41 -15.45 7.21
C ILE A 172 4.66 -16.72 7.62
N ILE A 173 4.06 -17.44 6.67
CA ILE A 173 3.31 -18.68 6.94
C ILE A 173 4.21 -19.77 7.54
N TYR A 174 5.42 -19.96 7.02
CA TYR A 174 6.38 -20.93 7.54
C TYR A 174 6.96 -20.52 8.90
N GLN A 175 7.19 -19.23 9.16
CA GLN A 175 7.50 -18.75 10.51
C GLN A 175 6.38 -19.08 11.50
N TYR A 176 5.11 -19.00 11.09
CA TYR A 176 3.97 -19.40 11.92
C TYR A 176 3.89 -20.92 12.15
N GLN A 177 4.27 -21.74 11.18
CA GLN A 177 4.25 -23.21 11.34
C GLN A 177 5.47 -23.74 12.12
N GLY A 178 6.55 -22.95 12.25
CA GLY A 178 7.82 -23.38 12.83
C GLY A 178 8.12 -23.02 14.29
N TYR A 179 7.28 -22.27 15.02
CA TYR A 179 7.65 -21.81 16.38
C TYR A 179 6.53 -21.90 17.42
N GLY A 180 6.64 -22.91 18.28
CA GLY A 180 6.05 -22.89 19.61
C GLY A 180 6.74 -21.84 20.50
N SER A 181 5.94 -21.19 21.35
CA SER A 181 6.36 -20.37 22.51
C SER A 181 6.66 -18.86 22.29
N LYS A 182 5.68 -18.05 22.71
CA LYS A 182 5.80 -16.73 23.38
C LYS A 182 6.62 -15.60 22.72
N LYS A 183 6.00 -14.87 21.77
CA LYS A 183 5.78 -13.40 21.78
C LYS A 183 5.30 -12.94 20.40
N ARG A 184 4.12 -12.31 20.34
CA ARG A 184 3.47 -11.86 19.10
C ARG A 184 4.03 -10.50 18.69
N ARG A 185 4.85 -10.43 17.64
CA ARG A 185 5.07 -9.18 16.89
C ARG A 185 5.57 -9.51 15.49
N LEU A 186 4.75 -9.22 14.47
CA LEU A 186 5.21 -9.11 13.09
C LEU A 186 6.06 -7.85 13.01
N LEU A 187 7.38 -8.00 12.86
CA LEU A 187 8.30 -6.93 12.50
C LEU A 187 8.63 -7.11 11.02
N TYR A 188 8.36 -6.09 10.21
CA TYR A 188 8.87 -6.06 8.84
C TYR A 188 10.38 -5.83 8.93
N GLY A 189 11.17 -6.84 8.59
CA GLY A 189 12.58 -6.64 8.23
C GLY A 189 12.63 -5.85 6.93
N GLU A 190 13.28 -4.69 6.96
CA GLU A 190 13.63 -3.94 5.76
C GLU A 190 14.72 -4.71 5.01
N GLU A 191 14.36 -5.53 4.03
CA GLU A 191 15.35 -6.02 3.06
C GLU A 191 14.79 -5.97 1.63
N CYS A 192 15.36 -5.05 0.86
CA CYS A 192 15.65 -5.20 -0.58
C CYS A 192 16.60 -4.06 -0.97
N THR A 193 17.87 -4.17 -0.59
CA THR A 193 18.96 -3.47 -1.27
C THR A 193 19.93 -4.52 -1.78
N GLU A 194 19.72 -4.96 -3.01
CA GLU A 194 20.77 -5.63 -3.76
C GLU A 194 21.77 -4.55 -4.19
N THR A 195 22.94 -4.51 -3.57
CA THR A 195 24.12 -3.88 -4.20
C THR A 195 24.87 -4.95 -4.99
N PRO A 196 25.21 -4.70 -6.26
CA PRO A 196 25.87 -5.71 -7.09
C PRO A 196 27.31 -5.97 -6.63
N ASN A 197 27.67 -7.25 -6.73
CA ASN A 197 28.98 -7.85 -6.47
C ASN A 197 30.17 -7.01 -6.98
N ASN A 198 31.16 -6.81 -6.12
CA ASN A 198 32.55 -6.67 -6.54
C ASN A 198 33.30 -7.93 -6.16
N PHE A 199 34.00 -8.47 -7.17
CA PHE A 199 34.79 -9.69 -7.16
C PHE A 199 35.89 -9.68 -6.10
N ASP A 200 36.09 -10.87 -5.50
CA ASP A 200 37.30 -11.27 -4.77
C ASP A 200 38.54 -11.22 -5.68
N MET A 201 39.65 -10.72 -5.13
CA MET A 201 40.98 -11.33 -5.28
C MET A 201 41.74 -11.12 -3.96
N ASN A 202 41.92 -12.21 -3.23
CA ASN A 202 42.87 -12.35 -2.12
C ASN A 202 44.26 -12.72 -2.66
N GLU A 203 45.23 -12.68 -1.72
CA GLU A 203 46.66 -13.06 -1.79
C GLU A 203 47.58 -11.89 -2.17
N GLU A 204 48.63 -11.55 -1.40
CA GLU A 204 49.56 -12.46 -0.74
C GLU A 204 50.34 -11.77 0.41
N SER A 205 50.94 -12.64 1.22
CA SER A 205 51.56 -12.51 2.53
C SER A 205 52.82 -11.62 2.70
N ALA A 206 52.96 -11.13 3.95
CA ALA A 206 54.16 -10.98 4.77
C ALA A 206 55.51 -10.67 4.09
N HIS A 207 56.12 -9.53 4.44
CA HIS A 207 57.53 -9.42 4.81
C HIS A 207 57.80 -8.14 5.62
N ASN A 208 58.20 -8.33 6.87
CA ASN A 208 58.85 -7.36 7.75
C ASN A 208 60.35 -7.50 7.49
N ILE A 209 61.10 -6.41 7.23
CA ILE A 209 62.56 -6.23 7.44
C ILE A 209 62.96 -4.78 7.04
N ASN A 210 63.88 -4.19 7.82
CA ASN A 210 64.62 -2.92 7.71
C ASN A 210 63.94 -1.67 8.31
N GLY A 211 64.42 -1.01 9.36
CA GLY A 211 65.75 -1.02 9.97
C GLY A 211 66.63 0.12 9.45
N ARG A 212 66.70 1.19 10.25
CA ARG A 212 67.78 2.18 10.42
C ARG A 212 67.90 3.42 9.51
N ASN A 213 68.32 4.46 10.25
CA ASN A 213 68.97 5.73 9.91
C ASN A 213 68.06 6.90 9.53
N SER A 214 68.26 8.15 9.95
CA SER A 214 68.98 8.83 11.04
C SER A 214 68.96 10.31 10.64
N HIS A 215 68.83 11.22 11.60
CA HIS A 215 69.27 12.63 11.51
C HIS A 215 68.64 13.54 10.43
N PHE A 216 67.94 14.60 10.86
CA PHE A 216 68.58 15.93 10.94
C PHE A 216 67.77 16.87 11.83
N SER A 217 68.51 17.73 12.52
CA SER A 217 68.10 18.68 13.56
C SER A 217 68.24 20.11 13.03
N LEU A 218 67.63 21.05 13.78
CA LEU A 218 67.86 22.50 13.90
C LEU A 218 67.00 23.49 13.11
N MET A 219 66.20 24.22 13.91
CA MET A 219 66.01 25.67 13.95
C MET A 219 67.00 26.51 13.13
N VAL A 220 66.46 27.43 12.34
CA VAL A 220 66.65 28.88 12.48
C VAL A 220 65.32 29.56 12.19
#